data_AF-A0A175VZ90-F1
#
_entry.id   AF-A0A175VZ90-F1
#
_cell.length_a   1.000
_cell.length_b   1.000
_cell.length_c   1.000
_cell.angle_alpha   90.00
_cell.angle_beta   90.00
_cell.angle_gamma   90.00
#
_symmetry.space_group_name_H-M   'P 1'
#
loop_
_entity.id
_entity.type
_entity.pdbx_description
1 polymer ?
#
loop_
_entity_poly.entity_id
_entity_poly.type
_entity_poly.pdbx_seq_one_letter_code
_entity_poly.pdbx_strand_id
1 'polypeptide(L)'
;MVYLEEAHRQGEHIAELINRDLSACPDMVLVLGTSLKLSGPWEFVRQFARRVGANGGKVAYVNLAKPSQRGYSLFDYWAEWECDSRVQDLKSRLEFFHSAVTGSLPRRPLAYTLGGRVSRRPMRRLGKKAKDEP
;
A
#
# COMPACT_ATOMS: atom_id res chain seq x y z
N MET A 1 10.10 -22.13 2.51
CA MET A 1 8.82 -22.24 1.77
C MET A 1 7.78 -22.75 2.75
N VAL A 2 6.59 -22.14 2.78
CA VAL A 2 5.48 -22.60 3.64
C VAL A 2 4.35 -23.08 2.75
N TYR A 3 3.85 -24.27 3.02
CA TYR A 3 2.74 -24.87 2.28
C TYR A 3 1.41 -24.30 2.77
N LEU A 4 0.40 -24.25 1.90
CA LEU A 4 -0.85 -23.49 2.13
C LEU A 4 -1.61 -23.88 3.42
N GLU A 5 -1.39 -25.09 3.93
CA GLU A 5 -2.09 -25.64 5.10
C GLU A 5 -1.16 -25.87 6.31
N GLU A 6 0.13 -25.53 6.19
CA GLU A 6 1.08 -25.68 7.29
C GLU A 6 1.28 -24.36 8.03
N ALA A 7 1.38 -24.44 9.36
CA ALA A 7 1.81 -23.31 10.16
C ALA A 7 3.23 -22.90 9.75
N HIS A 8 3.48 -21.60 9.59
CA HIS A 8 4.82 -21.09 9.35
C HIS A 8 5.73 -21.49 10.52
N ARG A 9 6.90 -22.11 10.27
CA ARG A 9 7.83 -22.53 11.34
C ARG A 9 8.17 -21.43 12.34
N GLN A 10 8.18 -20.19 11.87
CA GLN A 10 8.43 -18.98 12.66
C GLN A 10 7.14 -18.15 12.90
N GLY A 11 5.97 -18.78 12.87
CA GLY A 11 4.68 -18.09 12.95
C GLY A 11 4.54 -17.23 14.20
N GLU A 12 5.01 -17.72 15.36
CA GLU A 12 5.00 -16.95 16.61
C GLU A 12 5.89 -15.71 16.53
N HIS A 13 7.14 -15.86 16.09
CA HIS A 13 8.04 -14.72 15.90
C HIS A 13 7.50 -13.69 14.89
N ILE A 14 6.87 -14.13 13.81
CA ILE A 14 6.21 -13.22 12.86
C ILE A 14 5.06 -12.48 13.55
N ALA A 15 4.25 -13.17 14.35
CA ALA A 15 3.16 -12.55 15.09
C ALA A 15 3.68 -11.54 16.13
N GLU A 16 4.76 -11.84 16.84
CA GLU A 16 5.43 -10.92 17.77
C GLU A 16 5.90 -9.65 17.06
N LEU A 17 6.56 -9.79 15.91
CA LEU A 17 7.01 -8.66 15.11
C LEU A 17 5.84 -7.80 14.63
N ILE A 18 4.77 -8.43 14.14
CA ILE A 18 3.55 -7.73 13.72
C ILE A 18 2.93 -6.97 14.89
N ASN A 19 2.81 -7.60 16.05
CA ASN A 19 2.26 -6.95 17.25
C ASN A 19 3.10 -5.76 17.69
N ARG A 20 4.44 -5.89 17.64
CA ARG A 20 5.37 -4.80 17.91
C ARG A 20 5.17 -3.65 16.93
N ASP A 21 5.11 -3.92 15.63
CA ASP A 21 4.92 -2.90 14.61
C ASP A 21 3.54 -2.22 14.74
N LEU A 22 2.48 -2.96 15.07
CA LEU A 22 1.15 -2.41 15.34
C LEU A 22 1.13 -1.51 16.59
N SER A 23 1.91 -1.86 17.60
CA SER A 23 2.04 -1.08 18.84
C SER A 23 2.75 0.27 18.61
N ALA A 24 3.62 0.34 17.61
CA ALA A 24 4.29 1.57 17.19
C ALA A 24 3.33 2.61 16.54
N CYS A 25 2.04 2.30 16.44
CA CYS A 25 1.00 3.20 15.94
C CYS A 25 1.27 3.73 14.53
N PRO A 26 1.49 2.85 13.53
CA PRO A 26 1.78 3.27 12.17
C PRO A 26 0.65 4.15 11.63
N ASP A 27 1.03 5.18 10.87
CA ASP A 27 0.15 6.15 10.21
C ASP A 27 0.03 5.90 8.70
N MET A 28 0.83 4.97 8.16
CA MET A 28 0.76 4.55 6.77
C MET A 28 1.06 3.06 6.63
N VAL A 29 0.36 2.40 5.71
CA VAL A 29 0.78 1.11 5.17
C VAL A 29 0.82 1.17 3.66
N LEU A 30 1.92 0.64 3.12
CA LEU A 30 2.17 0.53 1.69
C LEU A 30 2.30 -0.95 1.34
N VAL A 31 1.37 -1.44 0.52
CA VAL A 31 1.36 -2.81 0.02
C VAL A 31 1.85 -2.80 -1.42
N LEU A 32 2.99 -3.44 -1.67
CA LEU A 32 3.70 -3.38 -2.94
C LEU A 32 3.79 -4.77 -3.59
N GLY A 33 3.56 -4.87 -4.90
CA GLY A 33 3.98 -6.01 -5.71
C GLY A 33 3.38 -7.38 -5.34
N THR A 34 2.28 -7.40 -4.58
CA THR A 34 1.63 -8.65 -4.13
C THR A 34 0.17 -8.68 -4.54
N SER A 35 -0.34 -9.87 -4.91
CA SER A 35 -1.75 -10.07 -5.22
C SER A 35 -2.62 -10.32 -4.00
N LEU A 36 -2.00 -10.56 -2.83
CA LEU A 36 -2.67 -10.93 -1.57
C LEU A 36 -3.65 -12.11 -1.70
N LYS A 37 -3.38 -13.07 -2.58
CA LYS A 37 -4.21 -14.28 -2.75
C LYS A 37 -4.10 -15.25 -1.57
N LEU A 38 -2.97 -15.23 -0.86
CA LEU A 38 -2.71 -16.08 0.30
C LEU A 38 -3.29 -15.47 1.57
N SER A 39 -3.88 -16.32 2.41
CA SER A 39 -4.57 -15.93 3.66
C SER A 39 -3.66 -15.22 4.66
N GLY A 40 -2.43 -15.71 4.86
CA GLY A 40 -1.48 -15.14 5.81
C GLY A 40 -1.15 -13.66 5.55
N PRO A 41 -0.52 -13.32 4.40
CA PRO A 41 -0.23 -11.93 4.06
C PRO A 41 -1.47 -11.05 4.01
N TRP A 42 -2.60 -11.57 3.53
CA TRP A 42 -3.87 -10.85 3.53
C TRP A 42 -4.30 -10.46 4.94
N GLU A 43 -4.20 -11.39 5.90
CA GLU A 43 -4.58 -11.14 7.28
C GLU A 43 -3.68 -10.10 7.94
N PHE A 44 -2.38 -10.11 7.66
CA PHE A 44 -1.44 -9.09 8.14
C PHE A 44 -1.79 -7.70 7.62
N VAL A 45 -2.00 -7.57 6.30
CA VAL A 45 -2.42 -6.30 5.70
C VAL A 45 -3.73 -5.81 6.32
N ARG A 46 -4.67 -6.70 6.64
CA ARG A 46 -5.93 -6.34 7.29
C ARG A 46 -5.71 -5.78 8.69
N GLN A 47 -4.83 -6.38 9.48
CA GLN A 47 -4.52 -5.91 10.84
C GLN A 47 -3.89 -4.51 10.81
N PHE A 48 -2.90 -4.29 9.95
CA PHE A 48 -2.29 -2.98 9.78
C PHE A 48 -3.28 -1.94 9.26
N ALA A 49 -4.05 -2.26 8.22
CA ALA A 49 -5.02 -1.33 7.64
C ALA A 49 -6.07 -0.86 8.66
N ARG A 50 -6.48 -1.74 9.59
CA ARG A 50 -7.35 -1.37 10.70
C ARG A 50 -6.66 -0.41 11.66
N ARG A 51 -5.43 -0.72 12.08
CA ARG A 51 -4.66 0.10 13.02
C ARG A 51 -4.37 1.49 12.46
N VAL A 52 -3.84 1.54 11.23
CA VAL A 52 -3.53 2.76 10.47
C VAL A 52 -4.80 3.58 10.26
N GLY A 53 -5.89 2.95 9.80
CA GLY A 53 -7.16 3.62 9.57
C GLY A 53 -7.78 4.21 10.84
N ALA A 54 -7.67 3.51 11.99
CA ALA A 54 -8.14 4.02 13.28
C ALA A 54 -7.34 5.26 13.74
N ASN A 55 -6.07 5.36 13.35
CA ASN A 55 -5.22 6.52 13.62
C ASN A 55 -5.40 7.67 12.60
N GLY A 56 -6.35 7.58 11.67
CA GLY A 56 -6.53 8.57 10.60
C GLY A 56 -5.49 8.48 9.47
N GLY A 57 -4.62 7.47 9.52
CA GLY A 57 -3.60 7.18 8.54
C GLY A 57 -4.14 6.67 7.20
N LYS A 58 -3.24 6.32 6.28
CA LYS A 58 -3.58 5.91 4.91
C LYS A 58 -3.05 4.53 4.54
N VAL A 59 -3.87 3.78 3.80
CA VAL A 59 -3.51 2.46 3.28
C VAL A 59 -3.44 2.53 1.76
N ALA A 60 -2.25 2.33 1.20
CA ALA A 60 -2.01 2.40 -0.24
C ALA A 60 -1.61 1.02 -0.79
N TYR A 61 -2.19 0.66 -1.93
CA TYR A 61 -1.87 -0.55 -2.68
C TYR A 61 -1.23 -0.19 -4.02
N VAL A 62 -0.04 -0.70 -4.28
CA VAL A 62 0.71 -0.42 -5.51
C VAL A 62 1.01 -1.73 -6.19
N ASN A 63 0.31 -1.96 -7.29
CA ASN A 63 0.47 -3.15 -8.10
C ASN A 63 -0.09 -2.88 -9.50
N LEU A 64 0.43 -3.55 -10.51
CA LEU A 64 -0.12 -3.54 -11.86
C LEU A 64 -1.56 -4.04 -11.88
N ALA A 65 -1.81 -5.13 -11.15
CA ALA A 65 -3.15 -5.68 -11.00
C ALA A 65 -3.97 -4.86 -10.01
N LYS A 66 -5.25 -4.62 -10.34
CA LYS A 66 -6.23 -4.09 -9.40
C LYS A 66 -6.36 -5.01 -8.18
N PRO A 67 -6.60 -4.46 -6.98
CA PRO A 67 -6.94 -5.29 -5.83
C PRO A 67 -8.24 -6.05 -6.09
N SER A 68 -8.39 -7.21 -5.47
CA SER A 68 -9.65 -7.98 -5.50
C SER A 68 -10.79 -7.17 -4.89
N GLN A 69 -12.05 -7.54 -5.15
CA GLN A 69 -13.24 -6.86 -4.58
C GLN A 69 -13.12 -6.65 -3.05
N ARG A 70 -12.61 -7.66 -2.33
CA ARG A 70 -12.37 -7.60 -0.87
C ARG A 70 -11.38 -6.51 -0.47
N GLY A 71 -10.41 -6.18 -1.34
CA GLY A 71 -9.41 -5.14 -1.14
C GLY A 71 -9.91 -3.72 -1.34
N TYR A 72 -10.98 -3.48 -2.11
CA TYR A 72 -11.48 -2.12 -2.38
C TYR A 72 -11.93 -1.38 -1.12
N SER A 73 -12.49 -2.09 -0.13
CA SER A 73 -12.85 -1.49 1.16
C SER A 73 -11.66 -1.28 2.10
N LEU A 74 -10.55 -1.98 1.84
CA LEU A 74 -9.37 -1.96 2.70
C LEU A 74 -8.44 -0.81 2.33
N PHE A 75 -8.20 -0.60 1.04
CA PHE A 75 -7.26 0.39 0.54
C PHE A 75 -7.92 1.74 0.30
N ASP A 76 -7.24 2.81 0.72
CA ASP A 76 -7.60 4.17 0.37
C ASP A 76 -7.16 4.49 -1.05
N TYR A 77 -5.96 4.06 -1.44
CA TYR A 77 -5.39 4.35 -2.76
C TYR A 77 -4.96 3.08 -3.49
N TRP A 78 -5.09 3.12 -4.81
CA TRP A 78 -4.44 2.17 -5.70
C TRP A 78 -3.66 2.92 -6.77
N ALA A 79 -2.39 2.54 -6.93
CA ALA A 79 -1.56 2.97 -8.03
C ALA A 79 -1.26 1.78 -8.94
N GLU A 80 -1.67 1.89 -10.20
CA GLU A 80 -1.27 0.96 -11.25
C GLU A 80 0.21 1.20 -11.57
N TRP A 81 1.07 0.37 -10.98
CA TRP A 81 2.51 0.57 -11.04
C TRP A 81 3.32 -0.72 -11.06
N GLU A 82 4.32 -0.75 -11.94
CA GLU A 82 5.41 -1.71 -11.89
C GLU A 82 6.39 -1.26 -10.80
N CYS A 83 6.63 -2.10 -9.79
CA CYS A 83 7.41 -1.67 -8.61
C CYS A 83 8.85 -1.29 -8.97
N ASP A 84 9.54 -2.10 -9.77
CA ASP A 84 10.99 -1.95 -10.01
C ASP A 84 11.32 -0.76 -10.90
N SER A 85 10.64 -0.63 -12.06
CA SER A 85 10.87 0.47 -13.02
C SER A 85 10.56 1.86 -12.47
N ARG A 86 9.97 1.95 -11.28
CA ARG A 86 9.37 3.17 -10.76
C ARG A 86 9.92 3.62 -9.42
N VAL A 87 10.79 2.81 -8.80
CA VAL A 87 11.62 3.24 -7.67
C VAL A 87 12.42 4.49 -8.04
N GLN A 88 12.90 4.60 -9.30
CA GLN A 88 13.61 5.79 -9.78
C GLN A 88 12.73 7.05 -9.76
N ASP A 89 11.47 6.96 -10.18
CA ASP A 89 10.54 8.11 -10.12
C ASP A 89 10.26 8.53 -8.67
N LEU A 90 10.15 7.57 -7.73
CA LEU A 90 10.04 7.89 -6.30
C LEU A 90 11.29 8.60 -5.77
N LYS A 91 12.50 8.15 -6.13
CA LYS A 91 13.76 8.79 -5.71
C LYS A 91 13.83 10.25 -6.18
N SER A 92 13.55 10.50 -7.46
CA SER A 92 13.55 11.86 -8.01
C SER A 92 12.56 12.78 -7.31
N ARG A 93 11.38 12.25 -6.94
CA ARG A 93 10.38 13.01 -6.19
C ARG A 93 10.80 13.22 -4.74
N LEU A 94 11.39 12.22 -4.10
CA LEU A 94 11.87 12.32 -2.72
C LEU A 94 12.95 13.40 -2.62
N GLU A 95 13.92 13.40 -3.53
CA GLU A 95 14.95 14.45 -3.61
C GLU A 95 14.32 15.82 -3.83
N PHE A 96 13.30 15.91 -4.69
CA PHE A 96 12.53 17.13 -4.88
C PHE A 96 11.81 17.59 -3.61
N PHE A 97 11.15 16.68 -2.89
CA PHE A 97 10.46 17.00 -1.64
C PHE A 97 11.43 17.40 -0.54
N HIS A 98 12.55 16.69 -0.39
CA HIS A 98 13.58 17.02 0.58
C HIS A 98 14.13 18.41 0.32
N SER A 99 14.55 18.71 -0.90
CA SER A 99 15.09 20.03 -1.26
C SER A 99 14.08 21.17 -1.13
N ALA A 100 12.81 20.93 -1.48
CA ALA A 100 11.72 21.88 -1.26
C ALA A 100 11.51 22.20 0.24
N VAL A 101 11.68 21.22 1.13
CA VAL A 101 11.60 21.42 2.59
C VAL A 101 12.82 22.19 3.12
N THR A 102 14.02 21.94 2.58
CA THR A 102 15.26 22.59 3.02
C THR A 102 15.50 23.98 2.39
N GLY A 103 14.57 24.48 1.59
CA GLY A 103 14.62 25.84 1.02
C GLY A 103 15.51 26.02 -0.21
N SER A 104 16.12 24.96 -0.73
CA SER A 104 16.79 24.99 -2.04
C SER A 104 15.81 24.51 -3.10
N LEU A 105 15.23 25.41 -3.89
CA LEU A 105 14.33 25.02 -4.98
C LEU A 105 15.12 24.20 -6.03
N PRO A 106 14.88 22.89 -6.15
CA PRO A 106 15.46 22.14 -7.24
C PRO A 106 14.76 22.54 -8.55
N ARG A 107 15.47 22.42 -9.67
CA ARG A 107 14.82 22.51 -10.99
C ARG A 107 13.75 21.43 -11.06
N ARG A 108 12.55 21.78 -11.57
CA ARG A 108 11.42 20.85 -11.76
C ARG A 108 11.96 19.48 -12.18
N PRO A 109 11.57 18.38 -11.50
CA PRO A 109 12.02 17.07 -11.91
C PRO A 109 11.57 16.90 -13.37
N LEU A 110 12.51 16.49 -14.23
CA LEU A 110 12.22 16.17 -15.62
C LEU A 110 10.98 15.29 -15.61
N ALA A 111 9.91 15.79 -16.24
CA ALA A 111 8.61 15.16 -16.17
C ALA A 111 8.74 13.71 -16.67
N TYR A 112 8.76 12.76 -15.74
CA TYR A 112 8.40 11.39 -16.06
C TYR A 112 6.88 11.37 -16.23
N THR A 113 6.45 11.84 -17.39
CA THR A 113 5.11 11.70 -17.95
C THR A 113 4.85 10.20 -18.11
N LEU A 114 4.28 9.56 -17.09
CA LEU A 114 2.85 9.27 -16.91
C LEU A 114 2.33 8.13 -17.80
N GLY A 115 2.76 6.91 -17.50
CA GLY A 115 2.01 5.69 -17.85
C GLY A 115 1.22 5.07 -16.69
N GLY A 116 1.34 5.61 -15.46
CA GLY A 116 0.72 5.00 -14.27
C GLY A 116 -0.62 5.65 -13.96
N ARG A 117 -1.73 4.90 -14.08
CA ARG A 117 -3.04 5.36 -13.61
C ARG A 117 -3.07 5.27 -12.08
N VAL A 118 -2.91 6.41 -11.41
CA VAL A 118 -3.23 6.49 -9.97
C VAL A 118 -4.72 6.74 -9.84
N SER A 119 -5.43 5.91 -9.06
CA SER A 119 -6.81 6.20 -8.71
C SER A 119 -6.84 7.48 -7.88
N ARG A 120 -7.26 8.59 -8.51
CA ARG A 120 -7.46 9.87 -7.82
C ARG A 120 -8.64 9.85 -6.84
N ARG A 121 -9.49 8.81 -6.91
CA ARG A 121 -10.62 8.63 -5.98
C ARG A 121 -10.28 7.56 -4.94
N PRO A 122 -10.65 7.77 -3.66
CA PRO A 122 -10.47 6.76 -2.63
C PRO A 122 -11.19 5.47 -3.00
N MET A 123 -10.50 4.33 -2.98
CA MET A 123 -11.08 3.03 -3.37
C MET A 123 -12.24 2.61 -2.47
N ARG A 124 -12.21 2.99 -1.19
CA ARG A 124 -13.32 2.84 -0.24
C ARG A 124 -14.65 3.42 -0.74
N ARG A 125 -14.62 4.45 -1.60
CA ARG A 125 -15.83 4.98 -2.24
C ARG A 125 -16.30 4.17 -3.44
N LEU A 126 -15.40 3.48 -4.15
CA LEU A 126 -15.77 2.58 -5.26
C LEU A 126 -16.45 1.30 -4.77
N GLY A 127 -15.99 0.73 -3.64
CA GLY A 127 -16.59 -0.49 -3.08
C GLY A 127 -18.05 -0.33 -2.64
N LYS A 128 -18.47 0.90 -2.27
CA LYS A 128 -19.88 1.17 -1.94
C LYS A 128 -20.78 1.21 -3.17
N LYS A 129 -20.29 1.71 -4.31
CA LYS A 129 -21.05 1.72 -5.57
C LYS A 129 -21.26 0.34 -6.18
N ALA A 130 -20.31 -0.59 -5.99
CA ALA A 130 -20.42 -1.93 -6.55
C ALA A 130 -21.47 -2.83 -5.85
N LYS A 131 -22.09 -2.36 -4.75
CA LYS A 131 -23.20 -3.06 -4.08
C LYS A 131 -24.59 -2.59 -4.53
N ASP A 132 -24.67 -1.54 -5.35
CA ASP A 132 -25.92 -0.95 -5.83
C ASP A 132 -26.24 -1.31 -7.29
N GLU A 133 -25.58 -2.33 -7.85
CA GLU A 133 -25.88 -2.82 -9.20
C GLU A 133 -26.40 -4.27 -9.09
N PRO A 134 -27.60 -4.55 -9.64
CA PRO A 134 -28.38 -5.77 -9.37
C PRO A 134 -27.75 -7.07 -9.87
#